data_AF-A0A448TW73-F1
#
_entry.id   AF-A0A448TW73-F1
#
_cell.length_a   1.000
_cell.length_b   1.000
_cell.length_c   1.000
_cell.angle_alpha   90.00
_cell.angle_beta   90.00
_cell.angle_gamma   90.00
#
_symmetry.space_group_name_H-M   'P 1'
#
loop_
_entity.id
_entity.type
_entity.pdbx_description
1 polymer ?
#
loop_
_entity_poly.entity_id
_entity_poly.type
_entity_poly.pdbx_seq_one_letter_code
_entity_poly.pdbx_strand_id
1 'polypeptide(L)'
;MKQKKWFKHSQITQKLTHKLYDFYHDESGVYGVMTVLLTAGLIGYIAFVVDGTGILLDKARFTQGLEQGGLFLTAEDNYYRGNKKTWEVNSQASFPTGNLTAHQKNLIKVFEENAKANHLDFQGNKQKRDFAYKQYLRNIQMLEELVRSYYLPESYVDYTTNGNAQNNFNIDDHFSYRCDYLKSGKDVTNNIGCVVNGDFMRPSWLYWGDKYKNEYGTTFNRTEKITADTIFVTKKRENVPVDIIFVSDLSGSMNEGLSTSPNSTSKITMLRRVFKQIISDILKPSQTSIPNYNRIGFVDFALGAQQWHGDKQYCTLPYVLPDTKMEFYRIVHDWWKGDYYQEVSATLKDQMEYNYSHGYEYRDWSRFENGIDYLNTLRLIDTLSGSNLDTKNMVVFPKGRICLGKNKNDISTHAWYNSTSQDLAKAINDFNRITPDGGTLSSAGLILGTNMMMNVNPKTANLNTNTKRLIVILSDGYDEGADGDPSSITQTLIAPNSDGSLRADRFNNEGKNEMGLCDRIRRRVNTLQKSEYKTFNTKISFIAFGYGSKKELNSQDNQQAAAQQREAWHKCVGAGNYYSASNENELLAAFRAATSVTEEVGSVSDQKLQFAN
;
A
#
# COMPACT_ATOMS: atom_id res chain seq x y z
N MET A 1 65.02 74.15 2.26
CA MET A 1 64.07 73.08 2.68
C MET A 1 64.48 71.64 2.32
N LYS A 2 65.47 71.37 1.45
CA LYS A 2 65.86 69.99 1.05
C LYS A 2 66.82 69.24 2.01
N GLN A 3 67.62 69.94 2.83
CA GLN A 3 68.57 69.28 3.76
C GLN A 3 67.92 68.65 5.01
N LYS A 4 66.78 69.17 5.50
CA LYS A 4 66.07 68.60 6.67
C LYS A 4 65.40 67.25 6.40
N LYS A 5 65.11 66.90 5.12
CA LYS A 5 64.50 65.61 4.75
C LYS A 5 65.50 64.46 4.72
N TRP A 6 66.76 64.73 4.35
CA TRP A 6 67.81 63.71 4.25
C TRP A 6 68.34 63.26 5.63
N PHE A 7 68.51 64.20 6.57
CA PHE A 7 68.88 63.90 7.96
C PHE A 7 67.81 63.09 8.71
N LYS A 8 66.52 63.30 8.41
CA LYS A 8 65.42 62.52 9.00
C LYS A 8 65.37 61.09 8.47
N HIS A 9 65.71 60.85 7.21
CA HIS A 9 65.76 59.51 6.62
C HIS A 9 66.95 58.70 7.18
N SER A 10 68.13 59.32 7.29
CA SER A 10 69.33 58.68 7.87
C SER A 10 69.13 58.26 9.32
N GLN A 11 68.50 59.08 10.17
CA GLN A 11 68.22 58.71 11.56
C GLN A 11 67.17 57.61 11.72
N ILE A 12 66.22 57.50 10.79
CA ILE A 12 65.21 56.42 10.81
C ILE A 12 65.84 55.10 10.38
N THR A 13 66.67 55.10 9.32
CA THR A 13 67.37 53.88 8.87
C THR A 13 68.40 53.41 9.89
N GLN A 14 69.10 54.31 10.58
CA GLN A 14 70.03 53.96 11.67
C GLN A 14 69.30 53.39 12.89
N LYS A 15 68.14 53.93 13.26
CA LYS A 15 67.31 53.38 14.35
C LYS A 15 66.69 52.02 14.00
N LEU A 16 66.32 51.81 12.74
CA LEU A 16 65.78 50.53 12.28
C LEU A 16 66.87 49.44 12.25
N THR A 17 68.06 49.78 11.77
CA THR A 17 69.20 48.86 11.73
C THR A 17 69.71 48.50 13.12
N HIS A 18 69.74 49.47 14.06
CA HIS A 18 70.09 49.16 15.45
C HIS A 18 69.03 48.28 16.13
N LYS A 19 67.73 48.56 15.93
CA LYS A 19 66.66 47.68 16.43
C LYS A 19 66.66 46.29 15.81
N LEU A 20 67.05 46.15 14.54
CA LEU A 20 67.22 44.86 13.87
C LEU A 20 68.45 44.10 14.40
N TYR A 21 69.53 44.80 14.73
CA TYR A 21 70.72 44.24 15.36
C TYR A 21 70.44 43.77 16.80
N ASP A 22 69.72 44.60 17.57
CA ASP A 22 69.28 44.27 18.93
C ASP A 22 68.27 43.09 18.90
N PHE A 23 67.37 43.04 17.92
CA PHE A 23 66.44 41.91 17.71
C PHE A 23 67.15 40.62 17.26
N TYR A 24 68.27 40.72 16.56
CA TYR A 24 69.07 39.56 16.14
C TYR A 24 69.87 38.95 17.31
N HIS A 25 70.32 39.78 18.26
CA HIS A 25 71.02 39.32 19.47
C HIS A 25 70.09 38.96 20.63
N ASP A 26 68.90 39.54 20.69
CA ASP A 26 67.87 39.23 21.69
C ASP A 26 66.95 38.12 21.16
N GLU A 27 67.35 36.85 21.36
CA GLU A 27 66.66 35.65 20.88
C GLU A 27 65.18 35.54 21.32
N SER A 28 64.74 36.38 22.27
CA SER A 28 63.36 36.47 22.74
C SER A 28 62.35 36.87 21.63
N GLY A 29 62.78 37.66 20.65
CA GLY A 29 61.95 38.11 19.52
C GLY A 29 61.72 37.06 18.44
N VAL A 30 62.64 36.09 18.30
CA VAL A 30 62.57 35.00 17.33
C VAL A 30 61.38 34.09 17.62
N TYR A 31 61.12 33.79 18.90
CA TYR A 31 59.94 33.03 19.32
C TYR A 31 58.64 33.74 18.91
N GLY A 32 58.56 35.07 19.05
CA GLY A 32 57.39 35.83 18.60
C GLY A 32 57.13 35.72 17.10
N VAL A 33 58.18 35.83 16.27
CA VAL A 33 58.06 35.68 14.81
C VAL A 33 57.72 34.25 14.41
N MET A 34 58.36 33.24 15.03
CA MET A 34 58.04 31.83 14.81
C MET A 34 56.60 31.51 15.21
N THR A 35 56.12 32.02 16.34
CA THR A 35 54.72 31.82 16.78
C THR A 35 53.75 32.45 15.80
N VAL A 36 54.00 33.66 15.29
CA VAL A 36 53.12 34.29 14.29
C VAL A 36 53.07 33.47 12.99
N LEU A 37 54.22 33.03 12.49
CA LEU A 37 54.29 32.23 11.26
C LEU A 37 53.63 30.85 11.43
N LEU A 38 53.88 30.18 12.55
CA LEU A 38 53.25 28.88 12.87
C LEU A 38 51.74 29.03 13.07
N THR A 39 51.29 30.09 13.74
CA THR A 39 49.86 30.36 13.94
C THR A 39 49.16 30.61 12.61
N ALA A 40 49.77 31.41 11.72
CA ALA A 40 49.24 31.64 10.38
C ALA A 40 49.15 30.33 9.58
N GLY A 41 50.18 29.48 9.65
CA GLY A 41 50.17 28.15 9.03
C GLY A 41 49.10 27.23 9.60
N LEU A 42 48.92 27.22 10.92
CA LEU A 42 47.93 26.39 11.61
C LEU A 42 46.50 26.82 11.29
N ILE A 43 46.23 28.13 11.27
CA ILE A 43 44.92 28.69 10.88
C ILE A 43 44.63 28.35 9.42
N GLY A 44 45.61 28.50 8.52
CA GLY A 44 45.46 28.12 7.12
C GLY A 44 45.15 26.63 6.94
N TYR A 45 45.85 25.76 7.70
CA TYR A 45 45.58 24.32 7.70
C TYR A 45 44.18 23.98 8.23
N ILE A 46 43.76 24.57 9.35
CA ILE A 46 42.42 24.35 9.92
C ILE A 46 41.35 24.81 8.92
N ALA A 47 41.52 25.99 8.32
CA ALA A 47 40.57 26.51 7.34
C ALA A 47 40.45 25.58 6.11
N PHE A 48 41.58 25.05 5.63
CA PHE A 48 41.59 24.07 4.54
C PHE A 48 40.91 22.75 4.91
N VAL A 49 41.19 22.23 6.11
CA VAL A 49 40.55 21.00 6.62
C VAL A 49 39.04 21.19 6.78
N VAL A 50 38.61 22.33 7.33
CA VAL A 50 37.20 22.63 7.55
C VAL A 50 36.46 22.80 6.22
N ASP A 51 36.99 23.56 5.25
CA ASP A 51 36.32 23.71 3.95
C ASP A 51 36.33 22.41 3.14
N GLY A 52 37.46 21.68 3.16
CA GLY A 52 37.60 20.39 2.47
C GLY A 52 36.64 19.32 3.01
N THR A 53 36.52 19.21 4.34
CA THR A 53 35.55 18.29 4.97
C THR A 53 34.10 18.73 4.72
N GLY A 54 33.83 20.04 4.71
CA GLY A 54 32.53 20.60 4.34
C GLY A 54 32.11 20.20 2.92
N ILE A 55 33.00 20.34 1.94
CA ILE A 55 32.76 19.94 0.54
C ILE A 55 32.40 18.45 0.44
N LEU A 56 33.14 17.58 1.14
CA LEU A 56 32.88 16.14 1.13
C LEU A 56 31.55 15.79 1.78
N LEU A 57 31.22 16.43 2.91
CA LEU A 57 29.97 16.23 3.61
C LEU A 57 28.77 16.70 2.76
N ASP A 58 28.89 17.85 2.12
CA ASP A 58 27.84 18.40 1.27
C ASP A 58 27.64 17.54 0.02
N LYS A 59 28.73 17.03 -0.59
CA LYS A 59 28.63 16.04 -1.66
C LYS A 59 27.90 14.78 -1.20
N ALA A 60 28.22 14.25 -0.03
CA ALA A 60 27.57 13.05 0.51
C ALA A 60 26.06 13.27 0.77
N ARG A 61 25.70 14.39 1.40
CA ARG A 61 24.30 14.77 1.65
C ARG A 61 23.53 14.99 0.35
N PHE A 62 24.16 15.62 -0.63
CA PHE A 62 23.56 15.87 -1.94
C PHE A 62 23.31 14.55 -2.71
N THR A 63 24.30 13.65 -2.74
CA THR A 63 24.16 12.30 -3.30
C THR A 63 23.03 11.52 -2.61
N GLN A 64 22.99 11.52 -1.27
CA GLN A 64 21.93 10.85 -0.52
C GLN A 64 20.55 11.46 -0.80
N GLY A 65 20.45 12.78 -0.91
CA GLY A 65 19.22 13.47 -1.29
C GLY A 65 18.74 13.04 -2.68
N LEU A 66 19.66 12.89 -3.65
CA LEU A 66 19.35 12.42 -5.00
C LEU A 66 18.91 10.96 -5.04
N GLU A 67 19.51 10.08 -4.22
CA GLU A 67 19.06 8.69 -4.07
C GLU A 67 17.62 8.61 -3.57
N GLN A 68 17.30 9.35 -2.52
CA GLN A 68 15.95 9.40 -1.96
C GLN A 68 14.97 10.05 -2.95
N GLY A 69 15.41 11.08 -3.69
CA GLY A 69 14.65 11.72 -4.74
C GLY A 69 14.34 10.77 -5.90
N GLY A 70 15.33 9.98 -6.32
CA GLY A 70 15.16 8.96 -7.35
C GLY A 70 14.22 7.82 -6.94
N LEU A 71 14.33 7.36 -5.68
CA LEU A 71 13.38 6.40 -5.10
C LEU A 71 11.95 6.92 -5.12
N PHE A 72 11.77 8.17 -4.71
CA PHE A 72 10.47 8.81 -4.72
C PHE A 72 9.92 9.00 -6.15
N LEU A 73 10.77 9.38 -7.10
CA LEU A 73 10.40 9.45 -8.52
C LEU A 73 9.95 8.09 -9.07
N THR A 74 10.64 6.98 -8.76
CA THR A 74 10.19 5.65 -9.21
C THR A 74 8.83 5.22 -8.64
N ALA A 75 8.41 5.81 -7.52
CA ALA A 75 7.10 5.55 -6.92
C ALA A 75 6.00 6.47 -7.46
N GLU A 76 6.32 7.75 -7.67
CA GLU A 76 5.33 8.82 -7.89
C GLU A 76 5.44 9.52 -9.26
N ASP A 77 6.19 8.97 -10.22
CA ASP A 77 6.28 9.56 -11.57
C ASP A 77 4.89 9.65 -12.24
N ASN A 78 4.48 10.89 -12.51
CA ASN A 78 3.22 11.23 -13.16
C ASN A 78 3.04 10.62 -14.55
N TYR A 79 4.12 10.28 -15.27
CA TYR A 79 4.00 9.64 -16.58
C TYR A 79 3.37 8.23 -16.46
N TYR A 80 3.69 7.51 -15.39
CA TYR A 80 3.25 6.13 -15.16
C TYR A 80 2.03 6.00 -14.23
N ARG A 81 1.53 7.12 -13.67
CA ARG A 81 0.30 7.13 -12.86
C ARG A 81 -0.96 6.82 -13.67
N GLY A 82 -1.90 6.12 -13.03
CA GLY A 82 -3.23 5.85 -13.58
C GLY A 82 -4.07 7.11 -13.76
N ASN A 83 -4.03 8.02 -12.78
CA ASN A 83 -4.57 9.37 -12.92
C ASN A 83 -3.44 10.37 -13.19
N LYS A 84 -3.32 10.78 -14.44
CA LYS A 84 -2.28 11.73 -14.90
C LYS A 84 -2.65 13.20 -14.63
N LYS A 85 -3.94 13.50 -14.43
CA LYS A 85 -4.47 14.86 -14.28
C LYS A 85 -4.79 15.13 -12.82
N THR A 86 -3.77 15.48 -12.06
CA THR A 86 -3.95 15.86 -10.64
C THR A 86 -3.88 17.38 -10.47
N TRP A 87 -4.34 17.87 -9.32
CA TRP A 87 -4.33 19.31 -9.05
C TRP A 87 -2.89 19.85 -8.99
N GLU A 88 -1.94 19.06 -8.51
CA GLU A 88 -0.51 19.41 -8.42
C GLU A 88 0.14 19.56 -9.80
N VAL A 89 -0.28 18.76 -10.79
CA VAL A 89 0.17 18.90 -12.19
C VAL A 89 -0.50 20.10 -12.83
N ASN A 90 -1.79 20.31 -12.57
CA ASN A 90 -2.54 21.42 -13.17
C ASN A 90 -2.13 22.78 -12.61
N SER A 91 -1.59 22.85 -11.39
CA SER A 91 -1.07 24.06 -10.78
C SER A 91 0.30 24.48 -11.31
N GLN A 92 1.00 23.60 -12.05
CA GLN A 92 2.29 23.93 -12.66
C GLN A 92 2.14 24.93 -13.80
N ALA A 93 3.18 25.72 -14.01
CA ALA A 93 3.23 26.68 -15.10
C ALA A 93 3.15 26.00 -16.47
N SER A 94 2.45 26.63 -17.39
CA SER A 94 2.37 26.20 -18.79
C SER A 94 3.71 26.36 -19.51
N PHE A 95 3.90 25.59 -20.60
CA PHE A 95 5.10 25.66 -21.44
C PHE A 95 5.30 27.10 -21.92
N PRO A 96 6.42 27.75 -21.57
CA PRO A 96 6.57 29.18 -21.78
C PRO A 96 6.78 29.51 -23.27
N THR A 97 6.25 30.65 -23.70
CA THR A 97 6.37 31.16 -25.08
C THR A 97 6.80 32.62 -25.06
N GLY A 98 7.83 33.00 -25.83
CA GLY A 98 8.30 34.39 -25.95
C GLY A 98 9.71 34.62 -25.41
N ASN A 99 9.95 35.77 -24.79
CA ASN A 99 11.26 36.11 -24.19
C ASN A 99 11.48 35.31 -22.90
N LEU A 100 12.44 34.38 -22.94
CA LEU A 100 12.76 33.46 -21.85
C LEU A 100 13.99 33.94 -21.07
N THR A 101 13.96 33.77 -19.74
CA THR A 101 15.15 33.93 -18.89
C THR A 101 16.19 32.84 -19.19
N ALA A 102 17.44 33.04 -18.78
CA ALA A 102 18.49 32.04 -18.95
C ALA A 102 18.14 30.69 -18.28
N HIS A 103 17.55 30.75 -17.08
CA HIS A 103 17.08 29.59 -16.34
C HIS A 103 15.94 28.85 -17.07
N GLN A 104 14.94 29.59 -17.60
CA GLN A 104 13.85 29.00 -18.38
C GLN A 104 14.36 28.32 -19.66
N LYS A 105 15.35 28.89 -20.34
CA LYS A 105 15.98 28.27 -21.51
C LYS A 105 16.66 26.95 -21.15
N ASN A 106 17.34 26.89 -20.01
CA ASN A 106 17.99 25.67 -19.55
C ASN A 106 16.95 24.58 -19.21
N LEU A 107 15.91 24.91 -18.45
CA LEU A 107 14.82 23.99 -18.12
C LEU A 107 14.11 23.44 -19.36
N ILE A 108 13.84 24.28 -20.37
CA ILE A 108 13.24 23.84 -21.62
C ILE A 108 14.17 22.89 -22.37
N LYS A 109 15.48 23.19 -22.42
CA LYS A 109 16.45 22.32 -23.07
C LYS A 109 16.47 20.93 -22.41
N VAL A 110 16.54 20.87 -21.09
CA VAL A 110 16.53 19.61 -20.33
C VAL A 110 15.20 18.87 -20.49
N PHE A 111 14.07 19.59 -20.48
CA PHE A 111 12.75 19.01 -20.77
C PHE A 111 12.69 18.41 -22.18
N GLU A 112 13.21 19.11 -23.20
CA GLU A 112 13.20 18.61 -24.58
C GLU A 112 14.12 17.40 -24.75
N GLU A 113 15.27 17.38 -24.07
CA GLU A 113 16.16 16.22 -24.01
C GLU A 113 15.47 15.03 -23.33
N ASN A 114 14.79 15.25 -22.21
CA ASN A 114 13.99 14.25 -21.51
C ASN A 114 12.82 13.76 -22.39
N ALA A 115 12.10 14.66 -23.05
CA ALA A 115 10.99 14.32 -23.92
C ALA A 115 11.44 13.47 -25.12
N LYS A 116 12.58 13.81 -25.72
CA LYS A 116 13.23 12.99 -26.76
C LYS A 116 13.64 11.63 -26.21
N ALA A 117 14.25 11.59 -25.03
CA ALA A 117 14.69 10.36 -24.38
C ALA A 117 13.52 9.44 -23.97
N ASN A 118 12.33 10.00 -23.76
CA ASN A 118 11.10 9.27 -23.42
C ASN A 118 10.16 9.09 -24.64
N HIS A 119 10.67 9.28 -25.86
CA HIS A 119 9.91 9.16 -27.13
C HIS A 119 8.59 9.92 -27.15
N LEU A 120 8.55 11.08 -26.48
CA LEU A 120 7.38 11.94 -26.45
C LEU A 120 7.32 12.76 -27.74
N ASP A 121 6.57 12.25 -28.72
CA ASP A 121 6.23 13.03 -29.91
C ASP A 121 5.02 13.94 -29.63
N PHE A 122 5.22 15.23 -29.81
CA PHE A 122 4.19 16.24 -29.62
C PHE A 122 3.48 16.63 -30.92
N GLN A 123 4.00 16.31 -32.12
CA GLN A 123 3.39 16.61 -33.44
C GLN A 123 2.77 18.03 -33.56
N GLY A 124 3.37 19.04 -32.92
CA GLY A 124 2.82 20.40 -32.88
C GLY A 124 1.57 20.61 -32.01
N ASN A 125 1.08 19.56 -31.32
CA ASN A 125 0.00 19.65 -30.35
C ASN A 125 0.46 20.37 -29.08
N LYS A 126 0.13 21.67 -29.01
CA LYS A 126 0.49 22.54 -27.88
C LYS A 126 -0.05 22.04 -26.54
N GLN A 127 -1.26 21.47 -26.50
CA GLN A 127 -1.87 20.98 -25.25
C GLN A 127 -1.14 19.74 -24.72
N LYS A 128 -0.75 18.82 -25.59
CA LYS A 128 0.02 17.62 -25.21
C LYS A 128 1.40 17.99 -24.68
N ARG A 129 2.08 18.95 -25.33
CA ARG A 129 3.37 19.47 -24.89
C ARG A 129 3.26 20.21 -23.56
N ASP A 130 2.25 21.07 -23.40
CA ASP A 130 1.98 21.81 -22.17
C ASP A 130 1.78 20.86 -20.98
N PHE A 131 0.97 19.83 -21.19
CA PHE A 131 0.69 18.84 -20.16
C PHE A 131 1.94 18.04 -19.77
N ALA A 132 2.73 17.58 -20.75
CA ALA A 132 3.98 16.88 -20.48
C ALA A 132 5.00 17.78 -19.75
N TYR A 133 5.06 19.06 -20.10
CA TYR A 133 5.92 20.03 -19.42
C TYR A 133 5.49 20.26 -17.96
N LYS A 134 4.19 20.36 -17.69
CA LYS A 134 3.66 20.43 -16.32
C LYS A 134 4.00 19.19 -15.50
N GLN A 135 3.91 18.01 -16.10
CA GLN A 135 4.31 16.77 -15.42
C GLN A 135 5.81 16.76 -15.09
N TYR A 136 6.65 17.22 -16.01
CA TYR A 136 8.08 17.35 -15.82
C TYR A 136 8.41 18.34 -14.68
N LEU A 137 7.81 19.53 -14.68
CA LEU A 137 8.02 20.54 -13.64
C LEU A 137 7.62 20.03 -12.25
N ARG A 138 6.48 19.34 -12.13
CA ARG A 138 6.05 18.72 -10.87
C ARG A 138 7.13 17.75 -10.36
N ASN A 139 7.62 16.86 -11.22
CA ASN A 139 8.61 15.86 -10.83
C ASN A 139 9.96 16.49 -10.46
N ILE A 140 10.41 17.53 -11.17
CA ILE A 140 11.61 18.30 -10.82
C ILE A 140 11.44 19.01 -9.48
N GLN A 141 10.30 19.67 -9.25
CA GLN A 141 10.01 20.36 -7.99
C GLN A 141 10.09 19.40 -6.80
N MET A 142 9.55 18.18 -6.91
CA MET A 142 9.66 17.19 -5.84
C MET A 142 11.10 16.78 -5.58
N LEU A 143 11.88 16.58 -6.65
CA LEU A 143 13.28 16.23 -6.52
C LEU A 143 14.06 17.37 -5.84
N GLU A 144 13.83 18.62 -6.27
CA GLU A 144 14.41 19.83 -5.68
C GLU A 144 14.10 19.92 -4.18
N GLU A 145 12.83 19.85 -3.80
CA GLU A 145 12.39 19.95 -2.40
C GLU A 145 13.02 18.86 -1.53
N LEU A 146 13.05 17.61 -2.03
CA LEU A 146 13.65 16.51 -1.28
C LEU A 146 15.16 16.68 -1.17
N VAL A 147 15.87 16.94 -2.26
CA VAL A 147 17.34 17.04 -2.25
C VAL A 147 17.79 18.23 -1.40
N ARG A 148 17.13 19.38 -1.52
CA ARG A 148 17.42 20.58 -0.71
C ARG A 148 17.25 20.34 0.79
N SER A 149 16.35 19.44 1.19
CA SER A 149 16.20 19.07 2.61
C SER A 149 17.44 18.37 3.21
N TYR A 150 18.31 17.78 2.37
CA TYR A 150 19.52 17.09 2.83
C TYR A 150 20.73 18.01 2.94
N TYR A 151 21.00 18.85 1.93
CA TYR A 151 22.19 19.71 1.91
C TYR A 151 21.93 21.14 2.40
N LEU A 152 20.68 21.47 2.74
CA LEU A 152 20.25 22.68 3.45
C LEU A 152 20.81 23.98 2.85
N PRO A 153 20.39 24.36 1.63
CA PRO A 153 20.87 25.56 0.95
C PRO A 153 20.68 26.86 1.74
N GLU A 154 19.69 26.91 2.64
CA GLU A 154 19.45 28.09 3.47
C GLU A 154 20.51 28.32 4.56
N SER A 155 21.36 27.32 4.82
CA SER A 155 22.44 27.44 5.80
C SER A 155 23.68 28.17 5.26
N TYR A 156 23.74 28.45 3.95
CA TYR A 156 24.89 29.12 3.35
C TYR A 156 24.69 30.64 3.36
N VAL A 157 25.42 31.32 4.26
CA VAL A 157 25.35 32.77 4.47
C VAL A 157 26.55 33.47 3.83
N ASP A 158 26.32 34.61 3.16
CA ASP A 158 27.38 35.49 2.66
C ASP A 158 27.91 36.39 3.79
N TYR A 159 29.17 36.18 4.20
CA TYR A 159 29.85 37.02 5.19
C TYR A 159 30.61 38.22 4.59
N THR A 160 30.58 38.39 3.26
CA THR A 160 31.46 39.32 2.53
C THR A 160 30.83 40.64 2.09
N THR A 161 29.51 40.79 2.24
CA THR A 161 28.81 42.07 1.98
C THR A 161 28.27 42.66 3.27
N ASN A 162 28.83 43.81 3.69
CA ASN A 162 28.41 44.67 4.80
C ASN A 162 27.04 44.31 5.44
N GLY A 163 27.06 43.44 6.45
CA GLY A 163 26.03 43.33 7.48
C GLY A 163 24.60 42.97 7.08
N ASN A 164 24.30 42.57 5.84
CA ASN A 164 22.93 42.15 5.48
C ASN A 164 22.81 40.64 5.46
N ALA A 165 22.30 40.09 6.57
CA ALA A 165 21.84 38.70 6.73
C ALA A 165 20.64 38.33 5.81
N GLN A 166 20.36 39.10 4.76
CA GLN A 166 19.22 38.91 3.85
C GLN A 166 19.58 38.37 2.47
N ASN A 167 20.87 38.19 2.17
CA ASN A 167 21.29 37.54 0.93
C ASN A 167 21.74 36.11 1.24
N ASN A 168 20.77 35.21 1.51
CA ASN A 168 21.02 33.79 1.28
C ASN A 168 21.53 33.66 -0.15
N PHE A 169 22.60 32.91 -0.37
CA PHE A 169 22.95 32.53 -1.74
C PHE A 169 21.71 31.84 -2.31
N ASN A 170 21.06 32.43 -3.32
CA ASN A 170 20.16 31.67 -4.19
C ASN A 170 21.06 30.62 -4.83
N ILE A 171 21.14 29.45 -4.19
CA ILE A 171 22.02 28.38 -4.63
C ILE A 171 21.51 27.94 -5.98
N ASP A 172 22.38 28.13 -6.96
CA ASP A 172 22.16 27.70 -8.33
C ASP A 172 22.35 26.18 -8.36
N ASP A 173 21.24 25.46 -8.36
CA ASP A 173 21.18 24.01 -8.47
C ASP A 173 20.45 23.59 -9.74
N HIS A 174 20.85 22.44 -10.25
CA HIS A 174 20.35 21.90 -11.50
C HIS A 174 20.04 20.43 -11.30
N PHE A 175 18.86 20.03 -11.73
CA PHE A 175 18.41 18.65 -11.65
C PHE A 175 17.92 18.14 -13.00
N SER A 176 18.15 16.86 -13.24
CA SER A 176 17.59 16.17 -14.38
C SER A 176 17.25 14.73 -13.99
N TYR A 177 16.22 14.19 -14.61
CA TYR A 177 15.86 12.80 -14.44
C TYR A 177 15.46 12.18 -15.78
N ARG A 178 15.49 10.85 -15.88
CA ARG A 178 14.88 10.05 -16.94
C ARG A 178 14.32 8.79 -16.32
N CYS A 179 13.04 8.54 -16.48
CA CYS A 179 12.40 7.31 -16.02
C CYS A 179 11.81 6.56 -17.20
N ASP A 180 12.14 5.28 -17.36
CA ASP A 180 11.54 4.42 -18.39
C ASP A 180 11.57 2.92 -18.02
N TYR A 181 10.80 2.12 -18.76
CA TYR A 181 10.85 0.67 -18.67
C TYR A 181 12.24 0.14 -19.01
N LEU A 182 12.65 -0.93 -18.33
CA LEU A 182 13.96 -1.56 -18.53
C LEU A 182 13.90 -2.66 -19.58
N LYS A 183 15.02 -2.90 -20.29
CA LYS A 183 15.23 -4.08 -21.14
C LYS A 183 15.93 -5.20 -20.39
N SER A 184 15.58 -6.43 -20.76
CA SER A 184 16.36 -7.62 -20.45
C SER A 184 16.66 -8.34 -21.77
N GLY A 185 17.85 -8.12 -22.33
CA GLY A 185 18.19 -8.59 -23.68
C GLY A 185 17.42 -7.82 -24.75
N LYS A 186 16.60 -8.52 -25.55
CA LYS A 186 15.76 -7.90 -26.60
C LYS A 186 14.36 -7.50 -26.11
N ASP A 187 13.95 -7.97 -24.94
CA ASP A 187 12.58 -7.80 -24.45
C ASP A 187 12.47 -6.63 -23.47
N VAL A 188 11.36 -5.89 -23.56
CA VAL A 188 10.98 -4.84 -22.60
C VAL A 188 10.35 -5.49 -21.38
N THR A 189 10.84 -5.14 -20.20
CA THR A 189 10.36 -5.61 -18.89
C THR A 189 9.39 -4.60 -18.26
N ASN A 190 8.55 -5.05 -17.33
CA ASN A 190 7.70 -4.16 -16.53
C ASN A 190 8.48 -3.37 -15.46
N ASN A 191 9.79 -3.61 -15.33
CA ASN A 191 10.61 -2.91 -14.36
C ASN A 191 10.78 -1.46 -14.82
N ILE A 192 10.57 -0.52 -13.90
CA ILE A 192 10.80 0.90 -14.16
C ILE A 192 12.18 1.24 -13.62
N GLY A 193 13.00 1.87 -14.45
CA GLY A 193 14.25 2.46 -14.05
C GLY A 193 14.15 3.97 -14.07
N CYS A 194 14.79 4.65 -13.12
CA CYS A 194 15.02 6.08 -13.17
C CYS A 194 16.52 6.37 -13.09
N VAL A 195 16.99 7.31 -13.90
CA VAL A 195 18.30 7.95 -13.79
C VAL A 195 18.07 9.34 -13.24
N VAL A 196 18.81 9.73 -12.22
CA VAL A 196 18.76 11.07 -11.65
C VAL A 196 20.17 11.65 -11.62
N ASN A 197 20.30 12.91 -12.03
CA ASN A 197 21.53 13.68 -11.94
C ASN A 197 21.23 15.04 -11.32
N GLY A 198 22.24 15.60 -10.66
CA GLY A 198 22.20 17.00 -10.28
C GLY A 198 23.56 17.56 -9.95
N ASP A 199 23.61 18.88 -9.88
CA ASP A 199 24.72 19.65 -9.37
C ASP A 199 24.25 20.94 -8.70
N PHE A 200 25.08 21.49 -7.81
CA PHE A 200 24.82 22.81 -7.23
C PHE A 200 26.11 23.58 -6.98
N MET A 201 26.00 24.91 -6.91
CA MET A 201 27.11 25.81 -6.61
C MET A 201 27.20 26.09 -5.11
N ARG A 202 28.18 25.49 -4.43
CA ARG A 202 28.46 25.67 -3.00
C ARG A 202 29.35 26.89 -2.76
N PRO A 203 29.00 27.83 -1.87
CA PRO A 203 29.90 28.91 -1.47
C PRO A 203 31.18 28.39 -0.79
N SER A 204 32.36 28.91 -1.17
CA SER A 204 33.62 28.57 -0.49
C SER A 204 33.86 29.45 0.73
N TRP A 205 34.31 28.84 1.83
CA TRP A 205 34.68 29.57 3.05
C TRP A 205 36.08 30.20 2.96
N LEU A 206 36.86 29.82 1.95
CA LEU A 206 38.22 30.31 1.71
C LEU A 206 38.27 31.48 0.71
N TYR A 207 37.12 31.96 0.23
CA TYR A 207 37.06 33.14 -0.63
C TYR A 207 37.33 34.42 0.19
N TRP A 208 38.40 35.13 -0.13
CA TRP A 208 38.82 36.34 0.60
C TRP A 208 38.41 37.65 -0.08
N GLY A 209 37.49 37.61 -1.03
CA GLY A 209 36.93 38.79 -1.69
C GLY A 209 37.68 39.23 -2.95
N ASP A 210 36.96 39.91 -3.85
CA ASP A 210 37.50 40.40 -5.12
C ASP A 210 38.59 41.44 -4.90
N LYS A 211 38.52 42.22 -3.82
CA LYS A 211 39.56 43.18 -3.46
C LYS A 211 40.90 42.48 -3.17
N TYR A 212 40.88 41.37 -2.42
CA TYR A 212 42.09 40.59 -2.14
C TYR A 212 42.65 39.94 -3.41
N LYS A 213 41.76 39.41 -4.27
CA LYS A 213 42.15 38.89 -5.60
C LYS A 213 42.87 39.94 -6.45
N ASN A 214 42.33 41.15 -6.47
CA ASN A 214 42.86 42.25 -7.29
C ASN A 214 44.16 42.83 -6.71
N GLU A 215 44.35 42.82 -5.39
CA GLU A 215 45.55 43.35 -4.72
C GLU A 215 46.71 42.34 -4.67
N TYR A 216 46.44 41.05 -4.47
CA TYR A 216 47.46 40.03 -4.20
C TYR A 216 47.50 38.86 -5.20
N GLY A 217 46.64 38.86 -6.23
CA GLY A 217 46.73 37.98 -7.39
C GLY A 217 46.12 36.58 -7.26
N THR A 218 45.92 36.04 -6.05
CA THR A 218 45.33 34.69 -5.86
C THR A 218 44.35 34.63 -4.68
N THR A 219 43.13 34.15 -4.94
CA THR A 219 42.12 33.73 -3.94
C THR A 219 41.39 32.51 -4.49
N PHE A 220 40.78 31.72 -3.61
CA PHE A 220 39.86 30.63 -3.99
C PHE A 220 38.64 31.18 -4.75
N ASN A 221 37.93 30.33 -5.49
CA ASN A 221 36.70 30.76 -6.16
C ASN A 221 35.61 31.08 -5.14
N ARG A 222 34.69 32.01 -5.49
CA ARG A 222 33.56 32.36 -4.63
C ARG A 222 32.62 31.17 -4.40
N THR A 223 32.47 30.32 -5.40
CA THR A 223 31.67 29.10 -5.35
C THR A 223 32.43 27.95 -5.99
N GLU A 224 32.18 26.75 -5.48
CA GLU A 224 32.68 25.48 -6.00
C GLU A 224 31.51 24.62 -6.46
N LYS A 225 31.66 23.99 -7.62
CA LYS A 225 30.62 23.15 -8.19
C LYS A 225 30.64 21.77 -7.53
N ILE A 226 29.56 21.41 -6.86
CA ILE A 226 29.35 20.07 -6.31
C ILE A 226 28.48 19.28 -7.27
N THR A 227 29.03 18.21 -7.83
CA THR A 227 28.32 17.30 -8.73
C THR A 227 28.21 15.93 -8.05
N ALA A 228 27.00 15.38 -8.02
CA ALA A 228 26.79 14.00 -7.62
C ALA A 228 27.09 13.05 -8.77
N ASP A 229 27.47 11.81 -8.42
CA ASP A 229 27.51 10.73 -9.39
C ASP A 229 26.08 10.41 -9.87
N THR A 230 25.96 9.93 -11.11
CA THR A 230 24.67 9.56 -11.68
C THR A 230 24.02 8.46 -10.86
N ILE A 231 22.81 8.70 -10.36
CA ILE A 231 22.06 7.74 -9.56
C ILE A 231 21.14 6.91 -10.46
N PHE A 232 21.23 5.59 -10.35
CA PHE A 232 20.30 4.66 -10.99
C PHE A 232 19.39 4.07 -9.93
N VAL A 233 18.08 4.13 -10.17
CA VAL A 233 17.07 3.55 -9.28
C VAL A 233 16.20 2.61 -10.09
N THR A 234 15.92 1.43 -9.56
CA THR A 234 15.08 0.43 -10.22
C THR A 234 13.94 0.02 -9.32
N LYS A 235 12.74 -0.03 -9.88
CA LYS A 235 11.58 -0.68 -9.29
C LYS A 235 11.29 -1.93 -10.10
N LYS A 236 11.60 -3.09 -9.53
CA LYS A 236 11.21 -4.36 -10.13
C LYS A 236 9.72 -4.55 -9.96
N ARG A 237 8.98 -4.52 -11.06
CA ARG A 237 7.63 -5.10 -11.08
C ARG A 237 7.83 -6.54 -11.49
N GLU A 238 8.23 -7.37 -10.54
CA GLU A 238 8.01 -8.80 -10.70
C GLU A 238 6.55 -8.97 -11.14
N ASN A 239 6.31 -9.70 -12.23
CA ASN A 239 4.95 -10.01 -12.70
C ASN A 239 4.35 -11.06 -11.75
N VAL A 240 4.24 -10.70 -10.47
CA VAL A 240 3.76 -11.54 -9.40
C VAL A 240 2.27 -11.73 -9.63
N PRO A 241 1.82 -12.94 -9.98
CA PRO A 241 0.41 -13.19 -10.19
C PRO A 241 -0.33 -12.99 -8.86
N VAL A 242 -1.56 -12.49 -8.96
CA VAL A 242 -2.39 -12.23 -7.79
C VAL A 242 -3.72 -12.94 -7.93
N ASP A 243 -4.04 -13.74 -6.91
CA ASP A 243 -5.35 -14.36 -6.74
C ASP A 243 -6.09 -13.64 -5.61
N ILE A 244 -7.26 -13.10 -5.90
CA ILE A 244 -8.10 -12.40 -4.90
C ILE A 244 -9.46 -13.08 -4.81
N ILE A 245 -9.89 -13.43 -3.60
CA ILE A 245 -11.25 -13.87 -3.33
C ILE A 245 -11.95 -12.85 -2.45
N PHE A 246 -13.05 -12.31 -2.97
CA PHE A 246 -13.96 -11.47 -2.19
C PHE A 246 -15.00 -12.36 -1.52
N VAL A 247 -15.07 -12.30 -0.20
CA VAL A 247 -16.10 -12.98 0.59
C VAL A 247 -17.11 -11.92 0.97
N SER A 248 -18.23 -11.87 0.23
CA SER A 248 -19.13 -10.72 0.20
C SER A 248 -20.42 -11.00 0.93
N ASP A 249 -20.70 -10.21 1.94
CA ASP A 249 -21.96 -10.23 2.66
C ASP A 249 -23.08 -9.71 1.76
N LEU A 250 -24.07 -10.56 1.49
CA LEU A 250 -25.32 -10.24 0.79
C LEU A 250 -26.52 -10.70 1.64
N SER A 251 -26.42 -10.54 2.96
CA SER A 251 -27.54 -10.66 3.89
C SER A 251 -28.61 -9.58 3.69
N GLY A 252 -29.74 -9.69 4.39
CA GLY A 252 -30.83 -8.72 4.32
C GLY A 252 -30.43 -7.30 4.73
N SER A 253 -29.56 -7.16 5.75
CA SER A 253 -29.08 -5.88 6.29
C SER A 253 -28.33 -5.05 5.26
N MET A 254 -27.76 -5.68 4.23
CA MET A 254 -27.08 -5.02 3.12
C MET A 254 -28.01 -4.17 2.23
N ASN A 255 -29.33 -4.35 2.34
CA ASN A 255 -30.31 -3.46 1.71
C ASN A 255 -30.49 -2.14 2.48
N GLU A 256 -30.02 -2.05 3.72
CA GLU A 256 -30.13 -0.85 4.54
C GLU A 256 -29.09 0.20 4.18
N GLY A 257 -29.38 1.44 4.56
CA GLY A 257 -28.45 2.56 4.45
C GLY A 257 -27.47 2.64 5.62
N LEU A 258 -26.33 3.31 5.42
CA LEU A 258 -25.36 3.58 6.51
C LEU A 258 -25.88 4.56 7.56
N SER A 259 -26.94 5.33 7.23
CA SER A 259 -27.58 6.27 8.14
C SER A 259 -29.05 5.94 8.34
N THR A 260 -29.65 6.45 9.40
CA THR A 260 -31.09 6.33 9.66
C THR A 260 -31.95 7.14 8.67
N SER A 261 -31.34 7.94 7.79
CA SER A 261 -32.04 8.76 6.80
C SER A 261 -32.75 7.86 5.77
N PRO A 262 -34.04 8.12 5.48
CA PRO A 262 -34.79 7.38 4.46
C PRO A 262 -34.24 7.56 3.03
N ASN A 263 -33.41 8.58 2.80
CA ASN A 263 -32.74 8.85 1.51
C ASN A 263 -31.31 8.28 1.44
N SER A 264 -30.90 7.47 2.42
CA SER A 264 -29.57 6.88 2.44
C SER A 264 -29.39 5.87 1.30
N THR A 265 -28.29 5.96 0.56
CA THR A 265 -27.90 4.91 -0.38
C THR A 265 -27.67 3.61 0.39
N SER A 266 -28.15 2.47 -0.15
CA SER A 266 -27.98 1.17 0.50
C SER A 266 -26.53 0.70 0.49
N LYS A 267 -26.14 -0.03 1.53
CA LYS A 267 -24.83 -0.69 1.71
C LYS A 267 -24.42 -1.44 0.44
N ILE A 268 -25.31 -2.28 -0.11
CA ILE A 268 -25.05 -3.02 -1.35
C ILE A 268 -24.81 -2.11 -2.56
N THR A 269 -25.50 -0.98 -2.67
CA THR A 269 -25.33 -0.06 -3.81
C THR A 269 -23.95 0.58 -3.79
N MET A 270 -23.47 1.03 -2.62
CA MET A 270 -22.11 1.55 -2.48
C MET A 270 -21.07 0.46 -2.73
N LEU A 271 -21.29 -0.74 -2.18
CA LEU A 271 -20.39 -1.88 -2.39
C LEU A 271 -20.22 -2.19 -3.89
N ARG A 272 -21.30 -2.25 -4.65
CA ARG A 272 -21.27 -2.50 -6.10
C ARG A 272 -20.51 -1.41 -6.87
N ARG A 273 -20.64 -0.14 -6.47
CA ARG A 273 -19.89 0.98 -7.09
C ARG A 273 -18.39 0.87 -6.81
N VAL A 274 -18.01 0.62 -5.57
CA VAL A 274 -16.60 0.45 -5.18
C VAL A 274 -16.00 -0.79 -5.82
N PHE A 275 -16.72 -1.92 -5.75
CA PHE A 275 -16.30 -3.18 -6.37
C PHE A 275 -15.99 -2.97 -7.85
N LYS A 276 -16.89 -2.34 -8.62
CA LYS A 276 -16.68 -2.02 -10.03
C LYS A 276 -15.39 -1.24 -10.28
N GLN A 277 -15.08 -0.23 -9.46
CA GLN A 277 -13.83 0.55 -9.60
C GLN A 277 -12.61 -0.34 -9.36
N ILE A 278 -12.62 -1.11 -8.26
CA ILE A 278 -11.47 -1.93 -7.84
C ILE A 278 -11.19 -3.07 -8.82
N ILE A 279 -12.21 -3.79 -9.27
CA ILE A 279 -11.98 -4.90 -10.21
C ILE A 279 -11.57 -4.40 -11.60
N SER A 280 -11.98 -3.18 -11.97
CA SER A 280 -11.50 -2.54 -13.21
C SER A 280 -10.00 -2.23 -13.15
N ASP A 281 -9.47 -1.95 -11.95
CA ASP A 281 -8.04 -1.75 -11.73
C ASP A 281 -7.27 -3.08 -11.70
N ILE A 282 -7.83 -4.12 -11.04
CA ILE A 282 -7.17 -5.43 -10.88
C ILE A 282 -7.16 -6.25 -12.19
N LEU A 283 -8.31 -6.36 -12.85
CA LEU A 283 -8.51 -7.14 -14.07
C LEU A 283 -8.26 -6.32 -15.35
N LYS A 284 -7.68 -5.12 -15.22
CA LYS A 284 -7.39 -4.26 -16.38
C LYS A 284 -6.60 -5.07 -17.41
N PRO A 285 -7.13 -5.23 -18.65
CA PRO A 285 -6.41 -5.92 -19.70
C PRO A 285 -5.07 -5.23 -19.94
N SER A 286 -4.02 -6.03 -20.11
CA SER A 286 -2.70 -5.47 -20.39
C SER A 286 -2.73 -4.68 -21.69
N GLN A 287 -2.25 -3.43 -21.65
CA GLN A 287 -2.07 -2.60 -22.84
C GLN A 287 -0.74 -2.89 -23.54
N THR A 288 0.09 -3.79 -22.98
CA THR A 288 1.39 -4.22 -23.52
C THR A 288 1.33 -5.70 -23.91
N SER A 289 2.40 -6.19 -24.55
CA SER A 289 2.57 -7.63 -24.88
C SER A 289 2.74 -8.55 -23.67
N ILE A 290 2.69 -8.02 -22.44
CA ILE A 290 2.96 -8.77 -21.21
C ILE A 290 1.62 -9.28 -20.62
N PRO A 291 1.47 -10.59 -20.36
CA PRO A 291 0.23 -11.14 -19.80
C PRO A 291 -0.01 -10.67 -18.36
N ASN A 292 -1.25 -10.24 -18.07
CA ASN A 292 -1.73 -10.01 -16.72
C ASN A 292 -2.33 -11.34 -16.19
N TYR A 293 -1.66 -11.94 -15.20
CA TYR A 293 -2.04 -13.23 -14.61
C TYR A 293 -2.98 -13.11 -13.41
N ASN A 294 -3.41 -11.89 -13.08
CA ASN A 294 -4.34 -11.68 -11.97
C ASN A 294 -5.67 -12.35 -12.28
N ARG A 295 -6.27 -12.90 -11.24
CA ARG A 295 -7.63 -13.40 -11.30
C ARG A 295 -8.35 -13.15 -9.99
N ILE A 296 -9.67 -12.97 -10.11
CA ILE A 296 -10.53 -12.76 -8.96
C ILE A 296 -11.63 -13.82 -8.92
N GLY A 297 -12.12 -14.07 -7.72
CA GLY A 297 -13.35 -14.79 -7.46
C GLY A 297 -14.15 -14.10 -6.38
N PHE A 298 -15.42 -14.44 -6.26
CA PHE A 298 -16.23 -14.01 -5.13
C PHE A 298 -17.16 -15.11 -4.64
N VAL A 299 -17.33 -15.14 -3.31
CA VAL A 299 -18.27 -16.00 -2.59
C VAL A 299 -19.26 -15.07 -1.92
N ASP A 300 -20.46 -15.00 -2.46
CA ASP A 300 -21.53 -14.24 -1.85
C ASP A 300 -22.20 -15.09 -0.78
N PHE A 301 -22.28 -14.55 0.44
CA PHE A 301 -22.79 -15.26 1.61
C PHE A 301 -23.93 -14.49 2.28
N ALA A 302 -24.77 -15.25 2.98
CA ALA A 302 -25.75 -14.78 3.96
C ALA A 302 -25.57 -15.70 5.19
N LEU A 303 -26.62 -16.37 5.69
CA LEU A 303 -26.44 -17.36 6.76
C LEU A 303 -25.55 -18.53 6.32
N GLY A 304 -25.50 -18.82 5.01
CA GLY A 304 -24.56 -19.75 4.40
C GLY A 304 -24.09 -19.23 3.05
N ALA A 305 -23.37 -20.06 2.31
CA ALA A 305 -22.91 -19.72 0.97
C ALA A 305 -23.02 -20.93 0.03
N GLN A 306 -23.09 -20.65 -1.26
CA GLN A 306 -23.09 -21.70 -2.28
C GLN A 306 -21.68 -22.29 -2.41
N GLN A 307 -21.55 -23.61 -2.54
CA GLN A 307 -20.27 -24.18 -2.96
C GLN A 307 -19.99 -23.83 -4.42
N TRP A 308 -18.72 -23.58 -4.76
CA TRP A 308 -18.34 -23.08 -6.09
C TRP A 308 -18.84 -23.94 -7.26
N HIS A 309 -18.65 -25.27 -7.21
CA HIS A 309 -19.22 -26.21 -8.17
C HIS A 309 -20.41 -27.00 -7.60
N GLY A 310 -21.09 -26.42 -6.60
CA GLY A 310 -22.29 -27.01 -5.99
C GLY A 310 -23.56 -26.64 -6.74
N ASP A 311 -24.68 -27.20 -6.28
CA ASP A 311 -26.00 -26.84 -6.80
C ASP A 311 -26.32 -25.37 -6.49
N LYS A 312 -26.64 -24.61 -7.54
CA LYS A 312 -26.98 -23.18 -7.46
C LYS A 312 -28.21 -22.89 -6.59
N GLN A 313 -29.06 -23.88 -6.36
CA GLN A 313 -30.26 -23.74 -5.54
C GLN A 313 -30.00 -23.86 -4.04
N TYR A 314 -28.77 -24.18 -3.60
CA TYR A 314 -28.48 -24.50 -2.20
C TYR A 314 -27.38 -23.62 -1.60
N CYS A 315 -27.55 -23.30 -0.33
CA CYS A 315 -26.52 -22.83 0.58
C CYS A 315 -25.95 -23.99 1.40
N THR A 316 -24.70 -23.87 1.82
CA THR A 316 -24.01 -24.81 2.70
C THR A 316 -23.54 -24.07 3.95
N LEU A 317 -23.74 -24.67 5.12
CA LEU A 317 -23.04 -24.32 6.35
C LEU A 317 -21.86 -25.29 6.49
N PRO A 318 -20.62 -24.85 6.21
CA PRO A 318 -19.46 -25.74 6.15
C PRO A 318 -18.91 -26.05 7.55
N TYR A 319 -19.79 -26.48 8.45
CA TYR A 319 -19.47 -26.85 9.83
C TYR A 319 -19.71 -28.35 10.00
N VAL A 320 -18.77 -29.02 10.66
CA VAL A 320 -18.85 -30.44 10.93
C VAL A 320 -19.85 -30.66 12.06
N LEU A 321 -20.84 -31.51 11.82
CA LEU A 321 -21.79 -31.99 12.82
C LEU A 321 -21.58 -33.50 13.04
N PRO A 322 -21.65 -33.99 14.30
CA PRO A 322 -21.71 -35.42 14.58
C PRO A 322 -22.95 -36.06 13.96
N ASP A 323 -22.83 -37.31 13.47
CA ASP A 323 -23.91 -38.04 12.79
C ASP A 323 -25.21 -38.08 13.62
N THR A 324 -25.10 -38.23 14.95
CA THR A 324 -26.25 -38.26 15.87
C THR A 324 -27.02 -36.93 15.94
N LYS A 325 -26.37 -35.82 15.59
CA LYS A 325 -27.00 -34.48 15.55
C LYS A 325 -27.51 -34.14 14.15
N MET A 326 -26.93 -34.72 13.11
CA MET A 326 -27.31 -34.49 11.71
C MET A 326 -28.78 -34.89 11.43
N GLU A 327 -29.26 -35.98 12.01
CA GLU A 327 -30.65 -36.43 11.81
C GLU A 327 -31.66 -35.43 12.36
N PHE A 328 -31.41 -34.91 13.57
CA PHE A 328 -32.22 -33.85 14.18
C PHE A 328 -32.26 -32.59 13.32
N TYR A 329 -31.11 -32.12 12.84
CA TYR A 329 -31.07 -30.88 12.04
C TYR A 329 -31.64 -31.04 10.63
N ARG A 330 -31.61 -32.23 10.03
CA ARG A 330 -32.31 -32.48 8.76
C ARG A 330 -33.82 -32.33 8.91
N ILE A 331 -34.38 -32.75 10.05
CA ILE A 331 -35.81 -32.60 10.34
C ILE A 331 -36.17 -31.11 10.51
N VAL A 332 -35.38 -30.37 11.28
CA VAL A 332 -35.60 -28.91 11.50
C VAL A 332 -35.41 -28.11 10.21
N HIS A 333 -34.42 -28.49 9.38
CA HIS A 333 -34.14 -27.87 8.10
C HIS A 333 -35.31 -27.92 7.12
N ASP A 334 -36.05 -29.03 7.10
CA ASP A 334 -37.25 -29.15 6.26
C ASP A 334 -38.34 -28.14 6.70
N TRP A 335 -38.30 -27.62 7.93
CA TRP A 335 -39.21 -26.55 8.40
C TRP A 335 -38.81 -25.16 7.88
N TRP A 336 -37.52 -24.93 7.61
CA TRP A 336 -37.03 -23.67 7.02
C TRP A 336 -37.43 -23.53 5.54
N LYS A 337 -37.87 -24.62 4.90
CA LYS A 337 -38.56 -24.61 3.61
C LYS A 337 -40.03 -24.25 3.82
N GLY A 338 -40.34 -22.96 3.89
CA GLY A 338 -41.70 -22.43 4.07
C GLY A 338 -42.79 -22.83 3.05
N ASP A 339 -42.61 -23.89 2.24
CA ASP A 339 -43.56 -24.38 1.24
C ASP A 339 -44.00 -25.86 1.41
N TYR A 340 -43.49 -26.62 2.40
CA TYR A 340 -43.70 -28.08 2.47
C TYR A 340 -44.21 -28.62 3.83
N TYR A 341 -45.14 -27.92 4.46
CA TYR A 341 -45.75 -28.39 5.72
C TYR A 341 -46.72 -29.58 5.54
N GLN A 342 -47.02 -29.99 4.31
CA GLN A 342 -48.10 -30.94 4.00
C GLN A 342 -47.66 -32.42 3.90
N GLU A 343 -46.37 -32.72 3.78
CA GLU A 343 -45.86 -34.08 3.49
C GLU A 343 -44.97 -34.68 4.59
N VAL A 344 -44.99 -34.09 5.79
CA VAL A 344 -44.28 -34.67 6.94
C VAL A 344 -45.09 -35.85 7.48
N SER A 345 -44.42 -37.01 7.67
CA SER A 345 -45.06 -38.25 8.15
C SER A 345 -45.84 -38.06 9.46
N ALA A 346 -46.93 -38.80 9.66
CA ALA A 346 -47.79 -38.70 10.84
C ALA A 346 -47.02 -38.86 12.18
N THR A 347 -45.97 -39.68 12.18
CA THR A 347 -45.11 -39.92 13.35
C THR A 347 -44.28 -38.70 13.76
N LEU A 348 -43.89 -37.88 12.77
CA LEU A 348 -43.18 -36.62 12.99
C LEU A 348 -44.14 -35.50 13.42
N LYS A 349 -45.38 -35.51 12.92
CA LYS A 349 -46.45 -34.60 13.40
C LYS A 349 -46.72 -34.78 14.90
N ASP A 350 -46.77 -36.02 15.37
CA ASP A 350 -47.01 -36.30 16.81
C ASP A 350 -45.86 -35.79 17.70
N GLN A 351 -44.60 -35.94 17.27
CA GLN A 351 -43.44 -35.38 17.98
C GLN A 351 -43.42 -33.84 17.94
N MET A 352 -43.89 -33.25 16.86
CA MET A 352 -44.01 -31.79 16.70
C MET A 352 -45.12 -31.21 17.57
N GLU A 353 -46.30 -31.84 17.61
CA GLU A 353 -47.40 -31.48 18.50
C GLU A 353 -47.02 -31.65 19.97
N TYR A 354 -46.23 -32.67 20.30
CA TYR A 354 -45.65 -32.83 21.64
C TYR A 354 -44.71 -31.66 22.01
N ASN A 355 -43.80 -31.26 21.12
CA ASN A 355 -42.88 -30.15 21.40
C ASN A 355 -43.60 -28.79 21.46
N TYR A 356 -44.62 -28.58 20.62
CA TYR A 356 -45.43 -27.36 20.61
C TYR A 356 -46.31 -27.24 21.86
N SER A 357 -46.91 -28.35 22.31
CA SER A 357 -47.75 -28.40 23.52
C SER A 357 -46.99 -28.26 24.84
N HIS A 358 -45.66 -28.44 24.83
CA HIS A 358 -44.79 -28.32 26.01
C HIS A 358 -44.00 -27.00 26.06
N GLY A 359 -44.34 -26.01 25.23
CA GLY A 359 -43.78 -24.65 25.33
C GLY A 359 -42.31 -24.54 24.92
N TYR A 360 -41.82 -25.41 24.02
CA TYR A 360 -40.51 -25.22 23.41
C TYR A 360 -40.56 -24.07 22.39
N GLU A 361 -40.51 -22.82 22.90
CA GLU A 361 -40.31 -21.61 22.11
C GLU A 361 -39.00 -21.68 21.31
N TYR A 362 -39.03 -21.14 20.08
CA TYR A 362 -37.93 -20.74 19.18
C TYR A 362 -36.52 -20.66 19.82
N ARG A 363 -35.91 -21.81 20.13
CA ARG A 363 -34.55 -21.92 20.73
C ARG A 363 -33.60 -22.77 19.88
N ASP A 364 -33.90 -22.98 18.61
CA ASP A 364 -33.20 -23.97 17.79
C ASP A 364 -31.82 -23.49 17.27
N TRP A 365 -31.62 -22.19 17.09
CA TRP A 365 -30.32 -21.66 16.66
C TRP A 365 -29.22 -21.95 17.71
N SER A 366 -29.49 -21.66 18.98
CA SER A 366 -28.54 -21.97 20.07
C SER A 366 -28.19 -23.46 20.15
N ARG A 367 -29.15 -24.35 19.84
CA ARG A 367 -28.90 -25.78 19.76
C ARG A 367 -27.96 -26.09 18.59
N PHE A 368 -28.22 -25.53 17.41
CA PHE A 368 -27.34 -25.67 16.25
C PHE A 368 -25.91 -25.23 16.55
N GLU A 369 -25.72 -24.05 17.18
CA GLU A 369 -24.39 -23.58 17.59
C GLU A 369 -23.68 -24.57 18.52
N ASN A 370 -24.38 -25.05 19.55
CA ASN A 370 -23.88 -26.10 20.46
C ASN A 370 -23.76 -27.48 19.79
N GLY A 371 -24.35 -27.62 18.61
CA GLY A 371 -24.33 -28.79 17.76
C GLY A 371 -22.97 -28.98 17.08
N ILE A 372 -22.34 -27.87 16.70
CA ILE A 372 -21.14 -27.81 15.87
C ILE A 372 -19.95 -28.45 16.59
N ASP A 373 -19.27 -29.34 15.88
CA ASP A 373 -17.93 -29.78 16.25
C ASP A 373 -16.92 -28.76 15.73
N TYR A 374 -16.65 -27.73 16.54
CA TYR A 374 -15.76 -26.65 16.17
C TYR A 374 -14.33 -27.14 15.89
N LEU A 375 -13.88 -28.18 16.59
CA LEU A 375 -12.54 -28.73 16.43
C LEU A 375 -12.39 -29.40 15.06
N ASN A 376 -13.30 -30.29 14.72
CA ASN A 376 -13.28 -30.95 13.41
C ASN A 376 -13.62 -29.98 12.27
N THR A 377 -14.43 -28.96 12.53
CA THR A 377 -14.65 -27.83 11.60
C THR A 377 -13.35 -27.08 11.31
N LEU A 378 -12.49 -26.86 12.30
CA LEU A 378 -11.18 -26.28 12.05
C LEU A 378 -10.27 -27.28 11.33
N ARG A 379 -10.32 -28.58 11.64
CA ARG A 379 -9.48 -29.60 10.98
C ARG A 379 -9.85 -29.80 9.52
N LEU A 380 -11.12 -29.60 9.15
CA LEU A 380 -11.59 -29.53 7.77
C LEU A 380 -10.78 -28.52 6.92
N ILE A 381 -10.31 -27.43 7.52
CA ILE A 381 -9.53 -26.42 6.80
C ILE A 381 -8.22 -27.01 6.25
N ASP A 382 -7.61 -27.95 6.97
CA ASP A 382 -6.36 -28.58 6.54
C ASP A 382 -6.58 -29.52 5.34
N THR A 383 -7.82 -29.96 5.09
CA THR A 383 -8.17 -30.88 4.00
C THR A 383 -8.68 -30.18 2.74
N LEU A 384 -8.86 -28.85 2.77
CA LEU A 384 -9.39 -28.08 1.64
C LEU A 384 -8.52 -28.22 0.39
N SER A 385 -9.11 -28.50 -0.76
CA SER A 385 -8.40 -28.82 -2.01
C SER A 385 -8.85 -27.99 -3.21
N GLY A 386 -9.94 -27.22 -3.08
CA GLY A 386 -10.58 -26.53 -4.19
C GLY A 386 -11.61 -27.37 -4.93
N SER A 387 -11.76 -28.64 -4.57
CA SER A 387 -12.92 -29.46 -4.94
C SER A 387 -14.08 -29.20 -3.98
N ASN A 388 -15.31 -29.54 -4.39
CA ASN A 388 -16.48 -29.47 -3.50
C ASN A 388 -16.22 -30.25 -2.21
N LEU A 389 -16.70 -29.71 -1.09
CA LEU A 389 -16.62 -30.36 0.21
C LEU A 389 -17.56 -31.55 0.26
N ASP A 390 -17.15 -32.60 0.99
CA ASP A 390 -18.07 -33.67 1.37
C ASP A 390 -19.09 -33.12 2.36
N THR A 391 -20.36 -33.15 1.95
CA THR A 391 -21.47 -32.56 2.70
C THR A 391 -22.17 -33.57 3.61
N LYS A 392 -21.71 -34.82 3.70
CA LYS A 392 -22.36 -35.87 4.51
C LYS A 392 -22.63 -35.42 5.95
N ASN A 393 -21.70 -34.69 6.55
CA ASN A 393 -21.75 -34.24 7.94
C ASN A 393 -21.91 -32.71 8.05
N MET A 394 -22.48 -32.08 7.02
CA MET A 394 -22.71 -30.64 6.94
C MET A 394 -24.17 -30.34 6.62
N VAL A 395 -24.63 -29.14 6.96
CA VAL A 395 -25.99 -28.70 6.59
C VAL A 395 -25.96 -28.08 5.20
N VAL A 396 -26.69 -28.68 4.27
CA VAL A 396 -26.93 -28.16 2.92
C VAL A 396 -28.41 -27.90 2.75
N PHE A 397 -28.79 -26.67 2.44
CA PHE A 397 -30.18 -26.22 2.48
C PHE A 397 -30.55 -25.34 1.31
N PRO A 398 -31.78 -25.41 0.79
CA PRO A 398 -32.16 -24.62 -0.36
C PRO A 398 -32.07 -23.14 -0.01
N LYS A 399 -31.68 -22.32 -0.98
CA LYS A 399 -31.81 -20.87 -0.91
C LYS A 399 -33.26 -20.53 -0.57
N GLY A 400 -33.42 -19.66 0.41
CA GLY A 400 -34.72 -19.32 0.98
C GLY A 400 -34.61 -18.10 1.89
N ARG A 401 -35.62 -17.90 2.74
CA ARG A 401 -35.73 -16.71 3.61
C ARG A 401 -34.47 -16.41 4.42
N ILE A 402 -33.73 -17.43 4.83
CA ILE A 402 -32.55 -17.31 5.70
C ILE A 402 -31.23 -17.26 4.91
N CYS A 403 -31.21 -17.59 3.62
CA CYS A 403 -30.00 -17.54 2.79
C CYS A 403 -30.32 -17.32 1.32
N LEU A 404 -30.03 -16.10 0.82
CA LEU A 404 -30.03 -15.73 -0.60
C LEU A 404 -31.31 -16.14 -1.35
N GLY A 405 -32.47 -16.09 -0.69
CA GLY A 405 -33.73 -16.67 -1.19
C GLY A 405 -34.18 -16.14 -2.54
N LYS A 406 -34.02 -14.83 -2.76
CA LYS A 406 -34.30 -14.18 -4.06
C LYS A 406 -33.40 -14.64 -5.22
N ASN A 407 -32.39 -15.48 -4.96
CA ASN A 407 -31.36 -15.91 -5.90
C ASN A 407 -31.36 -17.42 -6.16
N LYS A 408 -32.50 -18.10 -5.97
CA LYS A 408 -32.61 -19.58 -6.12
C LYS A 408 -32.08 -20.09 -7.47
N ASN A 409 -32.22 -19.30 -8.53
CA ASN A 409 -31.82 -19.70 -9.88
C ASN A 409 -30.45 -19.13 -10.32
N ASP A 410 -29.82 -18.32 -9.48
CA ASP A 410 -28.57 -17.63 -9.77
C ASP A 410 -27.39 -18.29 -9.06
N ILE A 411 -26.27 -18.39 -9.76
CA ILE A 411 -24.99 -18.77 -9.14
C ILE A 411 -24.51 -17.59 -8.30
N SER A 412 -24.23 -17.81 -7.02
CA SER A 412 -23.76 -16.81 -6.05
C SER A 412 -22.32 -17.04 -5.58
N THR A 413 -21.60 -17.94 -6.25
CA THR A 413 -20.18 -18.17 -6.01
C THR A 413 -19.48 -18.38 -7.34
N HIS A 414 -18.57 -17.47 -7.67
CA HIS A 414 -17.94 -17.39 -8.97
C HIS A 414 -16.43 -17.31 -8.85
N ALA A 415 -15.77 -18.15 -9.61
CA ALA A 415 -14.36 -18.03 -9.93
C ALA A 415 -14.09 -18.86 -11.20
N TRP A 416 -13.00 -18.62 -11.93
CA TRP A 416 -12.10 -17.47 -11.81
C TRP A 416 -12.33 -16.52 -12.98
N TYR A 417 -12.39 -15.21 -12.70
CA TYR A 417 -12.35 -14.17 -13.73
C TYR A 417 -10.91 -13.75 -13.93
N ASN A 418 -10.44 -13.76 -15.17
CA ASN A 418 -9.07 -13.37 -15.52
C ASN A 418 -9.05 -11.93 -16.06
N SER A 419 -7.86 -11.40 -16.31
CA SER A 419 -7.65 -10.04 -16.81
C SER A 419 -7.98 -9.86 -18.30
N THR A 420 -9.22 -10.20 -18.69
CA THR A 420 -9.79 -9.98 -20.04
C THR A 420 -10.98 -9.04 -19.97
N SER A 421 -11.26 -8.31 -21.06
CA SER A 421 -12.42 -7.40 -21.11
C SER A 421 -13.75 -8.13 -20.94
N GLN A 422 -13.87 -9.36 -21.47
CA GLN A 422 -15.07 -10.19 -21.28
C GLN A 422 -15.23 -10.62 -19.82
N ASP A 423 -14.16 -11.09 -19.17
CA ASP A 423 -14.21 -11.51 -17.78
C ASP A 423 -14.48 -10.33 -16.83
N LEU A 424 -13.93 -9.14 -17.11
CA LEU A 424 -14.24 -7.94 -16.33
C LEU A 424 -15.74 -7.59 -16.39
N ALA A 425 -16.32 -7.56 -17.60
CA ALA A 425 -17.75 -7.30 -17.76
C ALA A 425 -18.60 -8.38 -17.09
N LYS A 426 -18.20 -9.66 -17.23
CA LYS A 426 -18.89 -10.80 -16.62
C LYS A 426 -18.84 -10.74 -15.09
N ALA A 427 -17.69 -10.42 -14.50
CA ALA A 427 -17.53 -10.28 -13.04
C ALA A 427 -18.42 -9.17 -12.47
N ILE A 428 -18.47 -8.01 -13.13
CA ILE A 428 -19.36 -6.91 -12.73
C ILE A 428 -20.82 -7.34 -12.78
N ASN A 429 -21.24 -8.01 -13.86
CA ASN A 429 -22.62 -8.42 -14.05
C ASN A 429 -23.05 -9.52 -13.07
N ASP A 430 -22.21 -10.53 -12.87
CA ASP A 430 -22.48 -11.63 -11.95
C ASP A 430 -22.55 -11.16 -10.50
N PHE A 431 -21.72 -10.20 -10.08
CA PHE A 431 -21.79 -9.61 -8.74
C PHE A 431 -23.05 -8.74 -8.56
N ASN A 432 -23.41 -7.96 -9.59
CA ASN A 432 -24.55 -7.04 -9.50
C ASN A 432 -25.92 -7.72 -9.50
N ARG A 433 -26.03 -8.96 -10.00
CA ARG A 433 -27.32 -9.65 -10.11
C ARG A 433 -27.81 -10.26 -8.79
N ILE A 434 -26.89 -10.58 -7.87
CA ILE A 434 -27.25 -11.25 -6.63
C ILE A 434 -27.91 -10.24 -5.68
N THR A 435 -29.16 -10.51 -5.35
CA THR A 435 -29.98 -9.66 -4.49
C THR A 435 -29.74 -10.02 -3.02
N PRO A 436 -29.42 -9.05 -2.13
CA PRO A 436 -29.19 -9.37 -0.74
C PRO A 436 -30.45 -9.87 -0.02
N ASP A 437 -30.35 -10.98 0.71
CA ASP A 437 -31.45 -11.65 1.40
C ASP A 437 -30.95 -12.75 2.35
N GLY A 438 -31.55 -12.86 3.55
CA GLY A 438 -31.17 -13.84 4.58
C GLY A 438 -30.38 -13.26 5.76
N GLY A 439 -29.97 -14.13 6.68
CA GLY A 439 -29.14 -13.75 7.83
C GLY A 439 -27.66 -13.58 7.46
N THR A 440 -26.78 -13.45 8.45
CA THR A 440 -25.36 -13.14 8.23
C THR A 440 -24.47 -14.13 8.96
N LEU A 441 -23.64 -14.88 8.22
CA LEU A 441 -22.65 -15.77 8.82
C LEU A 441 -21.34 -15.80 8.05
N SER A 442 -20.48 -14.83 8.38
CA SER A 442 -19.22 -14.57 7.69
C SER A 442 -18.24 -15.75 7.68
N SER A 443 -18.21 -16.61 8.70
CA SER A 443 -17.36 -17.81 8.67
C SER A 443 -17.74 -18.82 7.57
N ALA A 444 -19.02 -18.91 7.20
CA ALA A 444 -19.44 -19.82 6.13
C ALA A 444 -18.86 -19.39 4.78
N GLY A 445 -18.99 -18.10 4.45
CA GLY A 445 -18.38 -17.51 3.26
C GLY A 445 -16.85 -17.64 3.26
N LEU A 446 -16.20 -17.41 4.41
CA LEU A 446 -14.75 -17.49 4.54
C LEU A 446 -14.21 -18.92 4.30
N ILE A 447 -14.86 -19.95 4.83
CA ILE A 447 -14.44 -21.34 4.66
C ILE A 447 -14.59 -21.76 3.19
N LEU A 448 -15.74 -21.47 2.56
CA LEU A 448 -15.95 -21.80 1.15
C LEU A 448 -15.05 -20.99 0.22
N GLY A 449 -14.80 -19.71 0.53
CA GLY A 449 -13.84 -18.86 -0.17
C GLY A 449 -12.41 -19.37 -0.04
N THR A 450 -12.02 -19.86 1.13
CA THR A 450 -10.72 -20.49 1.32
C THR A 450 -10.61 -21.76 0.48
N ASN A 451 -11.64 -22.61 0.46
CA ASN A 451 -11.63 -23.80 -0.37
C ASN A 451 -11.43 -23.42 -1.84
N MET A 452 -12.18 -22.45 -2.34
CA MET A 452 -12.03 -21.92 -3.70
C MET A 452 -10.61 -21.39 -3.99
N MET A 453 -9.93 -20.77 -3.01
CA MET A 453 -8.54 -20.29 -3.12
C MET A 453 -7.53 -21.42 -3.39
N MET A 454 -7.87 -22.66 -3.02
CA MET A 454 -6.99 -23.80 -3.20
C MET A 454 -6.84 -24.23 -4.67
N ASN A 455 -7.71 -23.76 -5.56
CA ASN A 455 -7.55 -23.93 -6.99
C ASN A 455 -6.35 -23.11 -7.50
N VAL A 456 -5.32 -23.76 -8.05
CA VAL A 456 -4.10 -23.09 -8.56
C VAL A 456 -4.27 -22.71 -10.04
N ASN A 457 -3.76 -21.54 -10.43
CA ASN A 457 -3.75 -21.11 -11.84
C ASN A 457 -2.70 -21.90 -12.63
N PRO A 458 -3.07 -22.76 -13.59
CA PRO A 458 -2.08 -23.52 -14.37
C PRO A 458 -1.21 -22.59 -15.23
N LYS A 459 -1.71 -21.40 -15.60
CA LYS A 459 -0.95 -20.42 -16.42
C LYS A 459 0.24 -19.81 -15.68
N THR A 460 0.28 -19.89 -14.35
CA THR A 460 1.37 -19.35 -13.54
C THR A 460 2.41 -20.41 -13.15
N ALA A 461 2.22 -21.67 -13.56
CA ALA A 461 3.09 -22.78 -13.17
C ALA A 461 4.55 -22.58 -13.58
N ASN A 462 4.77 -21.97 -14.74
CA ASN A 462 6.10 -21.71 -15.33
C ASN A 462 6.69 -20.34 -14.96
N LEU A 463 6.04 -19.59 -14.07
CA LEU A 463 6.59 -18.32 -13.59
C LEU A 463 7.62 -18.60 -12.48
N ASN A 464 8.73 -17.86 -12.52
CA ASN A 464 9.80 -17.91 -11.51
C ASN A 464 9.43 -17.08 -10.26
N THR A 465 8.18 -17.17 -9.81
CA THR A 465 7.67 -16.45 -8.63
C THR A 465 6.44 -17.17 -8.08
N ASN A 466 6.14 -16.93 -6.81
CA ASN A 466 4.92 -17.42 -6.19
C ASN A 466 3.74 -16.46 -6.43
N THR A 467 2.52 -16.99 -6.33
CA THR A 467 1.29 -16.18 -6.40
C THR A 467 0.98 -15.52 -5.06
N LYS A 468 0.72 -14.21 -5.08
CA LYS A 468 0.14 -13.49 -3.94
C LYS A 468 -1.34 -13.86 -3.82
N ARG A 469 -1.77 -14.30 -2.64
CA ARG A 469 -3.15 -14.73 -2.38
C ARG A 469 -3.80 -13.85 -1.33
N LEU A 470 -4.93 -13.27 -1.67
CA LEU A 470 -5.67 -12.33 -0.83
C LEU A 470 -7.11 -12.81 -0.66
N ILE A 471 -7.57 -12.88 0.58
CA ILE A 471 -8.98 -13.09 0.92
C ILE A 471 -9.47 -11.78 1.54
N VAL A 472 -10.48 -11.16 0.93
CA VAL A 472 -11.04 -9.90 1.37
C VAL A 472 -12.48 -10.14 1.80
N ILE A 473 -12.73 -10.09 3.09
CA ILE A 473 -14.05 -10.25 3.68
C ILE A 473 -14.71 -8.88 3.74
N LEU A 474 -15.92 -8.79 3.22
CA LEU A 474 -16.71 -7.59 3.09
C LEU A 474 -18.00 -7.83 3.85
N SER A 475 -18.18 -7.21 5.01
CA SER A 475 -19.37 -7.42 5.82
C SER A 475 -19.67 -6.19 6.68
N ASP A 476 -20.94 -5.99 7.01
CA ASP A 476 -21.32 -5.11 8.13
C ASP A 476 -21.16 -5.85 9.48
N GLY A 477 -20.79 -7.12 9.43
CA GLY A 477 -20.00 -7.82 10.44
C GLY A 477 -20.69 -8.09 11.77
N TYR A 478 -22.00 -7.93 11.82
CA TYR A 478 -22.84 -8.52 12.85
C TYR A 478 -23.38 -9.85 12.32
N ASP A 479 -22.83 -10.97 12.80
CA ASP A 479 -23.36 -12.27 12.39
C ASP A 479 -24.62 -12.58 13.20
N GLU A 480 -25.64 -13.02 12.50
CA GLU A 480 -26.95 -13.36 13.04
C GLU A 480 -27.40 -14.73 12.55
N GLY A 481 -28.10 -15.44 13.43
CA GLY A 481 -28.71 -16.73 13.15
C GLY A 481 -29.95 -16.62 12.25
N ALA A 482 -30.64 -17.75 12.08
CA ALA A 482 -31.84 -17.84 11.25
C ALA A 482 -32.98 -16.89 11.68
N ASP A 483 -33.03 -16.52 12.96
CA ASP A 483 -34.09 -15.71 13.57
C ASP A 483 -33.68 -14.25 13.85
N GLY A 484 -32.47 -13.83 13.43
CA GLY A 484 -31.92 -12.49 13.71
C GLY A 484 -31.20 -12.37 15.05
N ASP A 485 -31.08 -13.47 15.80
CA ASP A 485 -30.33 -13.52 17.05
C ASP A 485 -28.81 -13.48 16.79
N PRO A 486 -28.01 -12.80 17.64
CA PRO A 486 -26.55 -12.81 17.50
C PRO A 486 -25.99 -14.23 17.45
N SER A 487 -25.14 -14.49 16.46
CA SER A 487 -24.47 -15.77 16.27
C SER A 487 -23.06 -15.77 16.86
N SER A 488 -22.77 -16.77 17.69
CA SER A 488 -21.44 -16.92 18.31
C SER A 488 -20.49 -17.82 17.51
N ILE A 489 -20.95 -18.41 16.40
CA ILE A 489 -20.19 -19.39 15.61
C ILE A 489 -18.89 -18.80 15.07
N THR A 490 -18.98 -17.70 14.32
CA THR A 490 -17.80 -17.07 13.71
C THR A 490 -16.82 -16.65 14.78
N GLN A 491 -17.30 -15.95 15.82
CA GLN A 491 -16.48 -15.55 16.96
C GLN A 491 -15.72 -16.74 17.56
N THR A 492 -16.40 -17.87 17.74
CA THR A 492 -15.79 -19.10 18.29
C THR A 492 -14.69 -19.67 17.40
N LEU A 493 -14.87 -19.64 16.08
CA LEU A 493 -13.89 -20.14 15.13
C LEU A 493 -12.68 -19.20 14.99
N ILE A 494 -12.87 -17.89 15.13
CA ILE A 494 -11.85 -16.88 14.83
C ILE A 494 -11.13 -16.32 16.07
N ALA A 495 -11.65 -16.49 17.29
CA ALA A 495 -11.13 -15.86 18.50
C ALA A 495 -10.19 -16.78 19.31
N PRO A 496 -8.88 -16.69 19.10
CA PRO A 496 -7.93 -17.25 20.04
C PRO A 496 -7.86 -16.42 21.33
N ASN A 497 -7.65 -17.10 22.46
CA ASN A 497 -7.17 -16.61 23.75
C ASN A 497 -5.83 -15.86 23.59
N SER A 498 -5.39 -15.19 24.67
CA SER A 498 -4.16 -14.38 24.69
C SER A 498 -2.86 -15.14 24.37
N ASP A 499 -2.87 -16.48 24.44
CA ASP A 499 -1.76 -17.37 24.08
C ASP A 499 -1.87 -17.94 22.65
N GLY A 500 -2.90 -17.55 21.89
CA GLY A 500 -3.15 -18.07 20.54
C GLY A 500 -4.06 -19.32 20.49
N SER A 501 -4.46 -19.89 21.63
CA SER A 501 -5.33 -21.07 21.72
C SER A 501 -6.81 -20.74 21.66
N LEU A 502 -7.70 -21.61 21.22
CA LEU A 502 -9.15 -21.31 21.22
C LEU A 502 -9.76 -21.38 22.64
N ARG A 503 -10.89 -20.69 22.85
CA ARG A 503 -11.66 -20.67 24.10
C ARG A 503 -11.94 -22.09 24.64
N ALA A 504 -11.11 -22.57 25.58
CA ALA A 504 -11.05 -23.99 25.97
C ALA A 504 -12.35 -24.55 26.58
N ASP A 505 -13.21 -23.66 27.10
CA ASP A 505 -14.55 -23.94 27.62
C ASP A 505 -15.51 -24.49 26.55
N ARG A 506 -15.26 -24.16 25.27
CA ARG A 506 -16.08 -24.62 24.13
C ARG A 506 -15.50 -25.86 23.43
N PHE A 507 -14.35 -26.36 23.87
CA PHE A 507 -13.60 -27.46 23.22
C PHE A 507 -13.19 -28.58 24.21
N ASN A 508 -13.91 -28.79 25.31
CA ASN A 508 -13.63 -29.85 26.28
C ASN A 508 -12.16 -29.92 26.74
N ASN A 509 -11.47 -28.78 26.85
CA ASN A 509 -10.02 -28.66 27.11
C ASN A 509 -9.05 -29.13 26.00
N GLU A 510 -9.53 -29.68 24.88
CA GLU A 510 -8.69 -30.09 23.74
C GLU A 510 -8.25 -28.90 22.86
N GLY A 511 -8.98 -27.78 22.91
CA GLY A 511 -8.71 -26.58 22.10
C GLY A 511 -7.50 -25.73 22.54
N LYS A 512 -6.83 -26.08 23.65
CA LYS A 512 -5.72 -25.30 24.24
C LYS A 512 -4.48 -25.17 23.36
N ASN A 513 -4.34 -26.01 22.33
CA ASN A 513 -3.23 -25.93 21.36
C ASN A 513 -3.72 -25.74 19.92
N GLU A 514 -5.02 -25.52 19.73
CA GLU A 514 -5.62 -25.44 18.40
C GLU A 514 -5.57 -24.01 17.87
N MET A 515 -5.21 -23.91 16.60
CA MET A 515 -5.06 -22.66 15.87
C MET A 515 -6.43 -22.15 15.43
N GLY A 516 -6.66 -20.83 15.57
CA GLY A 516 -7.88 -20.19 15.08
C GLY A 516 -8.02 -20.23 13.55
N LEU A 517 -9.24 -19.98 13.07
CA LEU A 517 -9.61 -20.12 11.66
C LEU A 517 -8.69 -19.34 10.71
N CYS A 518 -8.42 -18.05 10.95
CA CYS A 518 -7.55 -17.27 10.04
C CYS A 518 -6.14 -17.83 9.92
N ASP A 519 -5.52 -18.21 11.04
CA ASP A 519 -4.15 -18.72 11.02
C ASP A 519 -4.10 -20.08 10.34
N ARG A 520 -5.12 -20.92 10.53
CA ARG A 520 -5.19 -22.22 9.85
C ARG A 520 -5.43 -22.04 8.35
N ILE A 521 -6.25 -21.08 7.94
CA ILE A 521 -6.42 -20.68 6.54
C ILE A 521 -5.07 -20.23 5.95
N ARG A 522 -4.35 -19.32 6.62
CA ARG A 522 -3.03 -18.86 6.15
C ARG A 522 -2.07 -20.03 5.98
N ARG A 523 -2.00 -20.92 6.98
CA ARG A 523 -1.16 -22.13 6.94
C ARG A 523 -1.53 -23.01 5.75
N ARG A 524 -2.82 -23.28 5.53
CA ARG A 524 -3.29 -24.12 4.42
C ARG A 524 -3.01 -23.50 3.06
N VAL A 525 -3.40 -22.25 2.85
CA VAL A 525 -3.23 -21.59 1.55
C VAL A 525 -1.73 -21.38 1.23
N ASN A 526 -0.89 -21.17 2.24
CA ASN A 526 0.55 -21.07 2.07
C ASN A 526 1.22 -22.38 1.62
N THR A 527 0.56 -23.54 1.72
CA THR A 527 1.10 -24.79 1.14
C THR A 527 1.15 -24.76 -0.39
N LEU A 528 0.49 -23.79 -1.02
CA LEU A 528 0.54 -23.57 -2.48
C LEU A 528 1.75 -22.74 -2.92
N GLN A 529 2.59 -22.30 -1.98
CA GLN A 529 3.82 -21.55 -2.24
C GLN A 529 4.97 -22.55 -2.48
N LYS A 530 5.77 -22.32 -3.52
CA LYS A 530 6.97 -23.09 -3.82
C LYS A 530 8.13 -22.58 -2.96
N SER A 531 8.89 -23.48 -2.35
CA SER A 531 10.01 -23.15 -1.45
C SER A 531 11.20 -22.48 -2.15
N GLU A 532 11.31 -22.63 -3.46
CA GLU A 532 12.37 -22.07 -4.30
C GLU A 532 12.22 -20.56 -4.55
N TYR A 533 11.03 -19.98 -4.31
CA TYR A 533 10.76 -18.55 -4.51
C TYR A 533 10.39 -17.86 -3.21
N LYS A 534 10.46 -16.52 -3.22
CA LYS A 534 9.97 -15.65 -2.14
C LYS A 534 8.56 -16.06 -1.76
N THR A 535 8.35 -16.35 -0.48
CA THR A 535 7.03 -16.74 0.02
C THR A 535 6.17 -15.48 0.21
N PHE A 536 4.97 -15.49 -0.36
CA PHE A 536 3.97 -14.48 -0.09
C PHE A 536 2.93 -15.06 0.86
N ASN A 537 3.04 -14.71 2.15
CA ASN A 537 2.05 -15.12 3.14
C ASN A 537 0.65 -14.64 2.72
N THR A 538 -0.31 -15.56 2.80
CA THR A 538 -1.71 -15.27 2.48
C THR A 538 -2.22 -14.12 3.34
N LYS A 539 -2.74 -13.08 2.67
CA LYS A 539 -3.33 -11.92 3.33
C LYS A 539 -4.83 -12.16 3.48
N ILE A 540 -5.33 -12.06 4.71
CA ILE A 540 -6.77 -12.06 5.01
C ILE A 540 -7.08 -10.66 5.52
N SER A 541 -8.01 -9.98 4.87
CA SER A 541 -8.47 -8.64 5.26
C SER A 541 -9.95 -8.67 5.60
N PHE A 542 -10.34 -7.91 6.62
CA PHE A 542 -11.75 -7.70 6.96
C PHE A 542 -12.07 -6.23 6.77
N ILE A 543 -13.05 -5.93 5.91
CA ILE A 543 -13.56 -4.58 5.71
C ILE A 543 -14.95 -4.54 6.33
N ALA A 544 -15.01 -3.93 7.50
CA ALA A 544 -16.24 -3.60 8.20
C ALA A 544 -16.86 -2.35 7.59
N PHE A 545 -18.08 -2.42 7.06
CA PHE A 545 -18.76 -1.22 6.55
C PHE A 545 -20.20 -1.12 7.01
N GLY A 546 -20.54 -0.02 7.69
CA GLY A 546 -21.84 0.09 8.37
C GLY A 546 -22.01 -0.86 9.54
N TYR A 547 -20.90 -1.22 10.21
CA TYR A 547 -20.87 -2.29 11.17
C TYR A 547 -21.66 -2.00 12.43
N GLY A 548 -22.66 -2.84 12.72
CA GLY A 548 -23.52 -2.70 13.89
C GLY A 548 -24.20 -1.33 13.93
N SER A 549 -24.97 -1.02 12.90
CA SER A 549 -25.72 0.24 12.88
C SER A 549 -26.69 0.32 14.07
N LYS A 550 -27.06 1.54 14.50
CA LYS A 550 -28.02 1.71 15.61
C LYS A 550 -29.37 1.02 15.37
N LYS A 551 -29.73 0.75 14.11
CA LYS A 551 -30.95 0.02 13.76
C LYS A 551 -30.81 -1.48 14.08
N GLU A 552 -29.65 -2.06 13.81
CA GLU A 552 -29.32 -3.47 14.06
C GLU A 552 -29.03 -3.72 15.55
N LEU A 553 -28.40 -2.75 16.22
CA LEU A 553 -28.03 -2.82 17.64
C LEU A 553 -29.10 -2.24 18.58
N ASN A 554 -30.27 -2.87 18.58
CA ASN A 554 -31.46 -2.43 19.34
C ASN A 554 -31.45 -2.79 20.84
N SER A 555 -30.51 -3.64 21.29
CA SER A 555 -30.35 -4.07 22.69
C SER A 555 -28.90 -3.92 23.18
N GLN A 556 -28.69 -3.86 24.51
CA GLN A 556 -27.34 -3.84 25.09
C GLN A 556 -26.58 -5.13 24.81
N ASP A 557 -27.26 -6.28 24.81
CA ASP A 557 -26.66 -7.58 24.52
C ASP A 557 -26.15 -7.65 23.07
N ASN A 558 -26.92 -7.14 22.10
CA ASN A 558 -26.52 -7.07 20.70
C ASN A 558 -25.30 -6.16 20.52
N GLN A 559 -25.26 -5.02 21.23
CA GLN A 559 -24.12 -4.11 21.23
C GLN A 559 -22.85 -4.79 21.77
N GLN A 560 -22.98 -5.57 22.85
CA GLN A 560 -21.87 -6.31 23.42
C GLN A 560 -21.39 -7.44 22.50
N ALA A 561 -22.30 -8.21 21.90
CA ALA A 561 -21.96 -9.27 20.95
C ALA A 561 -21.22 -8.71 19.73
N ALA A 562 -21.71 -7.62 19.14
CA ALA A 562 -21.06 -6.94 18.03
C ALA A 562 -19.65 -6.43 18.39
N ALA A 563 -19.47 -5.88 19.59
CA ALA A 563 -18.16 -5.43 20.05
C ALA A 563 -17.17 -6.61 20.20
N GLN A 564 -17.62 -7.75 20.74
CA GLN A 564 -16.78 -8.93 20.88
C GLN A 564 -16.42 -9.56 19.53
N GLN A 565 -17.36 -9.61 18.59
CA GLN A 565 -17.11 -10.12 17.24
C GLN A 565 -16.12 -9.23 16.49
N ARG A 566 -16.23 -7.90 16.63
CA ARG A 566 -15.26 -6.94 16.10
C ARG A 566 -13.85 -7.19 16.65
N GLU A 567 -13.71 -7.38 17.95
CA GLU A 567 -12.41 -7.68 18.58
C GLU A 567 -11.83 -9.01 18.07
N ALA A 568 -12.69 -10.01 17.93
CA ALA A 568 -12.31 -11.33 17.39
C ALA A 568 -11.80 -11.21 15.95
N TRP A 569 -12.46 -10.41 15.10
CA TRP A 569 -11.98 -10.12 13.75
C TRP A 569 -10.65 -9.39 13.75
N HIS A 570 -10.50 -8.33 14.55
CA HIS A 570 -9.24 -7.60 14.70
C HIS A 570 -8.06 -8.53 15.04
N LYS A 571 -8.27 -9.49 15.94
CA LYS A 571 -7.28 -10.51 16.30
C LYS A 571 -7.02 -11.49 15.15
N CYS A 572 -8.06 -12.00 14.50
CA CYS A 572 -7.97 -12.98 13.43
C CYS A 572 -7.21 -12.45 12.20
N VAL A 573 -7.57 -11.26 11.69
CA VAL A 573 -6.94 -10.67 10.50
C VAL A 573 -5.65 -9.91 10.80
N GLY A 574 -5.49 -9.47 12.05
CA GLY A 574 -4.40 -8.62 12.51
C GLY A 574 -4.70 -7.13 12.29
N ALA A 575 -4.18 -6.27 13.17
CA ALA A 575 -4.49 -4.84 13.19
C ALA A 575 -4.25 -4.12 11.85
N GLY A 576 -3.25 -4.55 11.05
CA GLY A 576 -2.96 -3.97 9.74
C GLY A 576 -3.88 -4.40 8.59
N ASN A 577 -4.79 -5.36 8.83
CA ASN A 577 -5.70 -5.91 7.82
C ASN A 577 -7.18 -5.81 8.20
N TYR A 578 -7.50 -5.15 9.32
CA TYR A 578 -8.86 -4.79 9.67
C TYR A 578 -9.11 -3.34 9.26
N TYR A 579 -10.13 -3.11 8.45
CA TYR A 579 -10.51 -1.79 7.96
C TYR A 579 -11.96 -1.50 8.32
N SER A 580 -12.26 -0.24 8.63
CA SER A 580 -13.63 0.24 8.86
C SER A 580 -13.95 1.32 7.85
N ALA A 581 -15.18 1.32 7.34
CA ALA A 581 -15.67 2.30 6.40
C ALA A 581 -17.09 2.76 6.74
N SER A 582 -17.28 4.08 6.77
CA SER A 582 -18.56 4.73 7.10
C SER A 582 -19.18 5.47 5.92
N ASN A 583 -18.53 5.44 4.75
CA ASN A 583 -19.01 6.04 3.50
C ASN A 583 -18.30 5.41 2.29
N GLU A 584 -18.74 5.75 1.07
CA GLU A 584 -18.22 5.20 -0.19
C GLU A 584 -16.71 5.48 -0.40
N ASN A 585 -16.21 6.65 0.02
CA ASN A 585 -14.79 7.01 -0.14
C ASN A 585 -13.90 6.22 0.81
N GLU A 586 -14.31 6.07 2.07
CA GLU A 586 -13.62 5.22 3.05
C GLU A 586 -13.65 3.75 2.62
N LEU A 587 -14.78 3.29 2.06
CA LEU A 587 -14.88 1.93 1.53
C LEU A 587 -13.89 1.72 0.38
N LEU A 588 -13.81 2.66 -0.57
CA LEU A 588 -12.83 2.63 -1.64
C LEU A 588 -11.38 2.61 -1.12
N ALA A 589 -11.07 3.43 -0.12
CA ALA A 589 -9.75 3.46 0.51
C ALA A 589 -9.42 2.14 1.22
N ALA A 590 -10.36 1.58 1.98
CA ALA A 590 -10.23 0.29 2.65
C ALA A 590 -10.01 -0.84 1.65
N PHE A 591 -10.77 -0.85 0.54
CA PHE A 591 -10.56 -1.81 -0.54
C PHE A 591 -9.16 -1.69 -1.13
N ARG A 592 -8.70 -0.48 -1.48
CA ARG A 592 -7.34 -0.27 -2.00
C ARG A 592 -6.28 -0.72 -1.01
N ALA A 593 -6.46 -0.48 0.29
CA ALA A 593 -5.53 -0.95 1.30
C ALA A 593 -5.52 -2.49 1.41
N ALA A 594 -6.71 -3.12 1.42
CA ALA A 594 -6.88 -4.56 1.49
C ALA A 594 -6.31 -5.28 0.27
N THR A 595 -6.59 -4.77 -0.94
CA THR A 595 -6.16 -5.34 -2.21
C THR A 595 -4.83 -4.79 -2.71
N SER A 596 -4.17 -3.90 -1.96
CA SER A 596 -2.85 -3.37 -2.36
C SER A 596 -1.88 -4.53 -2.53
N VAL A 597 -1.62 -4.84 -3.79
CA VAL A 597 -0.53 -5.70 -4.20
C VAL A 597 0.69 -4.84 -3.94
N THR A 598 1.37 -5.06 -2.81
CA THR A 598 2.58 -4.33 -2.45
C THR A 598 3.51 -4.26 -3.67
N GLU A 599 3.53 -3.10 -4.32
CA GLU A 599 4.54 -2.80 -5.33
C GLU A 599 5.86 -2.77 -4.59
N GLU A 600 6.91 -3.39 -5.14
CA GLU A 600 8.22 -3.26 -4.50
C GLU A 600 8.60 -1.78 -4.38
N VAL A 601 9.10 -1.40 -3.20
CA VAL A 601 9.82 -0.15 -3.04
C VAL A 601 11.03 -0.18 -3.96
N GLY A 602 11.28 0.90 -4.69
CA GLY A 602 12.44 0.99 -5.57
C GLY A 602 13.73 0.73 -4.81
N SER A 603 14.78 0.31 -5.50
CA SER A 603 16.13 0.14 -4.96
C SER A 603 17.13 0.94 -5.78
N VAL A 604 18.13 1.52 -5.12
CA VAL A 604 19.30 2.08 -5.82
C VAL A 604 20.06 0.92 -6.48
N SER A 605 20.59 1.15 -7.68
CA SER A 605 21.31 0.18 -8.49
C SER A 605 22.69 0.72 -8.83
N ASP A 606 23.73 -0.10 -8.66
CA ASP A 606 25.09 0.24 -9.09
C ASP A 606 25.30 0.01 -10.59
N GLN A 607 24.34 -0.64 -11.27
CA GLN A 607 24.42 -0.97 -12.68
C GLN A 607 23.72 0.08 -13.55
N LYS A 608 24.39 0.46 -14.64
CA LYS A 608 23.82 1.32 -15.67
C LYS A 608 22.61 0.65 -16.31
N LEU A 609 21.50 1.38 -16.35
CA LEU A 609 20.22 0.89 -16.83
C LEU A 609 20.17 0.84 -18.35
N GLN A 610 19.52 -0.20 -18.89
CA GLN A 610 19.18 -0.30 -20.31
C GLN A 610 17.69 -0.03 -20.48
N PHE A 611 17.34 1.07 -21.14
CA PHE A 611 15.95 1.50 -21.32
C PHE A 611 15.28 0.89 -22.56
N ALA A 612 13.96 0.74 -22.47
CA ALA A 612 13.07 0.13 -23.46
C ALA A 612 13.12 0.84 -24.83
N ASN A 613 13.36 2.14 -24.84
CA ASN A 613 14.19 2.87 -25.79
C ASN A 613 14.35 4.30 -25.26
#